data_AF-A0A5C8Q2M4-F1
#
_entry.id   AF-A0A5C8Q2M4-F1
#
_cell.length_a   1.000
_cell.length_b   1.000
_cell.length_c   1.000
_cell.angle_alpha   90.00
_cell.angle_beta   90.00
_cell.angle_gamma   90.00
#
_symmetry.space_group_name_H-M   'P 1'
#
loop_
_entity.id
_entity.type
_entity.pdbx_description
1 polymer ?
#
loop_
_entity_poly.entity_id
_entity_poly.type
_entity_poly.pdbx_seq_one_letter_code
_entity_poly.pdbx_strand_id
1 'polypeptide(L)' 'MEAVAHRLLDHRAELSRNADAEDWLEEIATVLPDCRTPIQKVSLATYVAAAARCVQPASVSMDARLALAAAAELLQRG' A
#
# COMPACT_ATOMS: atom_id res chain seq x y z
N MET A 1 1.88 -9.79 -1.13
CA MET A 1 2.35 -8.41 -1.35
C MET A 1 1.59 -7.75 -2.51
N GLU A 2 1.71 -8.26 -3.73
CA GLU A 2 1.12 -7.66 -4.95
C GLU A 2 -0.39 -7.42 -4.86
N ALA A 3 -1.18 -8.38 -4.37
CA ALA A 3 -2.62 -8.20 -4.21
C ALA A 3 -3.01 -7.08 -3.22
N VAL A 4 -2.19 -6.84 -2.19
CA VAL A 4 -2.40 -5.75 -1.22
C VAL A 4 -2.01 -4.42 -1.85
N ALA A 5 -0.92 -4.39 -2.61
CA ALA A 5 -0.51 -3.22 -3.38
C ALA A 5 -1.56 -2.79 -4.41
N HIS A 6 -2.13 -3.74 -5.17
CA HIS A 6 -3.23 -3.45 -6.09
C HIS A 6 -4.44 -2.83 -5.36
N ARG A 7 -4.88 -3.43 -4.25
CA ARG A 7 -6.00 -2.89 -3.46
C ARG A 7 -5.72 -1.48 -2.91
N LEU A 8 -4.49 -1.22 -2.46
CA LEU A 8 -4.10 0.13 -2.00
C LEU A 8 -4.19 1.17 -3.12
N LEU A 9 -3.78 0.81 -4.34
CA LEU A 9 -3.86 1.69 -5.51
C LEU A 9 -5.30 1.87 -6.01
N ASP A 10 -6.09 0.79 -6.05
CA ASP A 10 -7.50 0.83 -6.47
C ASP A 10 -8.33 1.75 -5.58
N HIS A 11 -8.04 1.74 -4.28
CA HIS A 11 -8.68 2.62 -3.31
C HIS A 11 -7.89 3.91 -3.03
N ARG A 12 -6.86 4.25 -3.83
CA ARG A 12 -6.01 5.42 -3.59
C ARG A 12 -6.86 6.65 -3.31
N ALA A 13 -7.84 6.94 -4.17
CA ALA A 13 -8.75 8.09 -4.06
C ALA A 13 -9.58 8.15 -2.76
N GLU A 14 -9.84 7.02 -2.12
CA GLU A 14 -10.66 6.89 -0.91
C GLU A 14 -9.84 6.94 0.39
N LEU A 15 -8.51 6.98 0.29
CA LEU A 15 -7.61 7.11 1.42
C LEU A 15 -7.39 8.59 1.78
N SER A 16 -7.36 8.89 3.08
CA SER A 16 -6.83 10.15 3.60
C SER A 16 -5.32 10.04 3.58
N ARG A 17 -4.68 10.95 2.85
CA ARG A 17 -3.25 10.89 2.55
C ARG A 17 -2.58 12.17 3.03
N ASN A 18 -1.46 12.05 3.72
CA ASN A 18 -0.51 13.15 3.88
C ASN A 18 0.45 13.17 2.67
N ALA A 19 1.34 14.15 2.59
CA ALA A 19 2.30 14.26 1.49
C ALA A 19 3.12 12.96 1.31
N ASP A 20 3.66 12.42 2.42
CA ASP A 20 4.44 11.19 2.40
C ASP A 20 3.65 9.98 1.86
N ALA A 21 2.35 9.91 2.13
CA ALA A 21 1.50 8.82 1.63
C ALA A 21 1.37 8.85 0.11
N GLU A 22 1.33 10.03 -0.52
CA GLU A 22 1.27 10.14 -1.98
C GLU A 22 2.56 9.62 -2.62
N ASP A 23 3.71 9.99 -2.07
CA ASP A 23 5.02 9.55 -2.54
C ASP A 23 5.14 8.02 -2.46
N TRP A 24 4.75 7.42 -1.33
CA TRP A 24 4.81 5.96 -1.19
C TRP A 24 3.85 5.22 -2.13
N LEU A 25 2.67 5.77 -2.39
CA LEU A 25 1.73 5.17 -3.35
C LEU A 25 2.22 5.28 -4.80
N GLU A 26 2.96 6.34 -5.13
CA GLU A 26 3.62 6.48 -6.43
C GLU A 26 4.78 5.48 -6.62
N GLU A 27 5.58 5.25 -5.58
CA GLU A 27 6.61 4.20 -5.58
C GLU A 27 6.01 2.79 -5.74
N ILE A 28 4.88 2.52 -5.06
CA ILE A 28 4.13 1.27 -5.26
C ILE A 28 3.65 1.15 -6.71
N ALA A 29 3.05 2.20 -7.27
CA ALA A 29 2.56 2.21 -8.65
C ALA A 29 3.68 2.01 -9.68
N THR A 30 4.89 2.47 -9.36
CA THR A 30 6.08 2.31 -10.20
C THR A 30 6.62 0.88 -10.18
N VAL A 31 6.70 0.26 -9.01
CA VAL A 31 7.31 -1.08 -8.87
C VAL A 31 6.34 -2.22 -9.19
N LEU A 32 5.05 -2.05 -8.90
CA LEU A 32 4.05 -3.11 -9.01
C LEU A 32 3.93 -3.75 -10.40
N PRO A 33 3.92 -3.02 -11.52
CA PRO A 33 3.77 -3.60 -12.86
C PRO A 33 4.88 -4.61 -13.23
N ASP A 34 6.08 -4.42 -12.71
CA ASP A 34 7.27 -5.20 -13.06
C ASP A 34 7.89 -5.92 -11.86
N CYS A 35 7.11 -6.19 -10.81
CA CYS A 35 7.58 -6.83 -9.57
C CYS A 35 7.94 -8.31 -9.77
N ARG A 36 9.10 -8.58 -10.37
CA ARG A 36 9.53 -9.95 -10.75
C ARG A 36 10.77 -10.42 -10.01
N THR A 37 11.67 -9.49 -9.68
CA THR A 37 12.92 -9.79 -9.00
C THR A 37 12.75 -9.86 -7.48
N PRO A 38 13.63 -10.59 -6.76
CA PRO A 38 13.62 -10.60 -5.30
C PRO A 38 13.75 -9.21 -4.69
N ILE A 39 14.57 -8.34 -5.29
CA ILE A 39 14.77 -6.96 -4.83
C ILE A 39 13.48 -6.16 -4.98
N GLN A 40 12.80 -6.22 -6.14
CA GLN A 40 11.52 -5.52 -6.34
C GLN A 40 10.45 -5.99 -5.35
N LYS A 41 10.43 -7.29 -5.00
CA LYS A 41 9.48 -7.82 -4.00
C LYS A 41 9.74 -7.26 -2.60
N VAL A 42 11.01 -7.10 -2.23
CA VAL A 42 11.40 -6.46 -0.96
C VAL A 42 11.05 -4.97 -0.99
N SER A 43 11.41 -4.24 -2.06
CA SER A 43 11.05 -2.84 -2.23
C SER A 43 9.54 -2.62 -2.17
N LEU A 44 8.75 -3.44 -2.86
CA LEU A 44 7.29 -3.37 -2.82
C LEU A 44 6.75 -3.58 -1.40
N ALA A 45 7.33 -4.51 -0.63
CA ALA A 45 6.94 -4.71 0.77
C ALA A 45 7.25 -3.46 1.62
N THR A 46 8.43 -2.86 1.43
CA THR A 46 8.83 -1.64 2.13
C THR A 46 7.93 -0.45 1.79
N TYR A 47 7.57 -0.26 0.53
CA TYR A 47 6.70 0.84 0.12
C TYR A 47 5.27 0.64 0.61
N VAL A 48 4.73 -0.59 0.53
CA VAL A 48 3.42 -0.92 1.13
C VAL A 48 3.40 -0.67 2.63
N ALA A 49 4.50 -0.99 3.33
CA ALA A 49 4.65 -0.70 4.76
C ALA A 49 4.61 0.79 5.08
N ALA A 50 5.35 1.58 4.31
CA ALA A 50 5.45 3.01 4.50
C ALA A 50 4.12 3.71 4.15
N ALA A 51 3.50 3.34 3.03
CA ALA A 51 2.17 3.80 2.67
C ALA A 51 1.14 3.49 3.76
N ALA A 52 1.10 2.25 4.26
CA ALA A 52 0.14 1.84 5.31
C ALA A 52 0.29 2.62 6.62
N ARG A 53 1.48 3.14 6.94
CA ARG A 53 1.71 4.00 8.11
C ARG A 53 1.24 5.44 7.90
N CYS A 54 1.26 5.91 6.65
CA CYS A 54 0.97 7.29 6.29
C CYS A 54 -0.47 7.49 5.81
N VAL A 55 -1.16 6.43 5.39
CA VAL A 55 -2.57 6.49 4.99
C VAL A 55 -3.49 6.28 6.20
N GLN A 56 -4.58 7.04 6.23
CA GLN A 56 -5.71 6.82 7.13
C GLN A 56 -6.96 6.61 6.26
N PRO A 57 -8.00 5.90 6.71
CA PRO A 57 -9.27 5.86 5.97
C PRO A 57 -9.87 7.28 5.92
N ALA A 58 -10.07 7.87 4.73
CA ALA A 58 -10.68 9.21 4.61
C ALA A 58 -12.18 9.19 4.85
N SER A 59 -12.83 8.05 4.63
CA SER A 59 -14.22 7.78 4.99
C SER A 59 -14.44 6.27 4.97
N VAL A 60 -15.54 5.80 5.56
CA VAL A 60 -15.79 4.43 6.06
C VAL A 60 -15.96 3.35 4.96
N SER A 61 -15.32 3.48 3.80
CA SER A 61 -15.28 2.40 2.80
C SER A 61 -14.74 1.13 3.45
N MET A 62 -15.55 0.06 3.44
CA MET A 62 -15.18 -1.23 4.02
C MET A 62 -13.96 -1.79 3.28
N ASP A 63 -13.89 -1.57 1.97
CA ASP A 63 -12.82 -2.10 1.13
C ASP A 63 -11.49 -1.39 1.39
N ALA A 64 -11.50 -0.06 1.55
CA ALA A 64 -10.32 0.69 1.97
C ALA A 64 -9.80 0.25 3.36
N ARG A 65 -10.72 -0.03 4.31
CA ARG A 65 -10.35 -0.57 5.63
C ARG A 65 -9.79 -1.98 5.55
N LEU A 66 -10.35 -2.84 4.70
CA LEU A 66 -9.85 -4.20 4.48
C LEU A 66 -8.47 -4.18 3.81
N ALA A 67 -8.24 -3.28 2.86
CA ALA A 67 -6.94 -3.08 2.22
C ALA A 67 -5.87 -2.66 3.25
N LEU A 68 -6.21 -1.71 4.13
CA LEU A 68 -5.30 -1.25 5.19
C LEU A 68 -5.05 -2.34 6.24
N ALA A 69 -6.08 -3.08 6.65
CA ALA A 69 -5.94 -4.18 7.60
C ALA A 69 -5.04 -5.29 7.05
N ALA A 70 -5.19 -5.65 5.77
CA ALA A 70 -4.33 -6.62 5.12
C ALA A 70 -2.86 -6.13 5.03
N ALA A 71 -2.65 -4.83 4.78
CA ALA A 71 -1.31 -4.25 4.82
C ALA A 71 -0.72 -4.30 6.24
N ALA A 72 -1.50 -3.96 7.27
CA ALA A 72 -1.06 -3.99 8.66
C ALA A 72 -0.72 -5.41 9.15
N GLU A 73 -1.51 -6.43 8.79
CA GLU A 73 -1.25 -7.83 9.16
C GLU A 73 0.07 -8.33 8.55
N LEU A 74 0.40 -7.90 7.32
CA LEU A 74 1.68 -8.23 6.69
C LEU A 74 2.86 -7.62 7.45
N LEU A 75 2.71 -6.42 8.03
CA LEU A 75 3.77 -5.78 8.83
C LEU A 75 4.04 -6.48 10.17
N GLN A 76 3.06 -7.22 10.68
CA GLN A 76 3.20 -7.98 11.92
C GLN A 76 3.76 -9.39 11.69
N ARG A 77 3.85 -9.84 10.43
CA ARG A 77 4.31 -11.18 10.04
C ARG A 77 5.66 -11.19 9.30
N GLY A 78 6.26 -10.02 9.09
CA GLY A 78 7.62 -9.86 8.54
C GLY A 78 8.65 -9.68 9.64
#